data_AF-A0A7Y2X4B4-F1
#
_entry.id   AF-A0A7Y2X4B4-F1
#
_cell.length_a   1.000
_cell.length_b   1.000
_cell.length_c   1.000
_cell.angle_alpha   90.00
_cell.angle_beta   90.00
_cell.angle_gamma   90.00
#
_symmetry.space_group_name_H-M   'P 1'
#
loop_
_entity.id
_entity.type
_entity.pdbx_description
1 polymer ?
#
loop_
_entity_poly.entity_id
_entity_poly.type
_entity_poly.pdbx_seq_one_letter_code
_entity_poly.pdbx_strand_id
1 'polypeptide(L)' 'DIYNTGIYLAGGGSMLRGLDRRLSQKTDLPVYIAEDPLRAVVRGTGIALKNLERYKSILIK' A
#
# COMPACT_ATOMS: atom_id res chain seq x y z
N ASP A 1 6.62 1.95 13.41
CA ASP A 1 5.91 3.24 13.36
C ASP A 1 6.04 3.81 11.97
N ILE A 2 4.99 4.47 11.47
CA ILE A 2 4.92 5.08 10.13
C ILE A 2 6.01 6.13 9.90
N TYR A 3 6.45 6.82 10.96
CA TYR A 3 7.58 7.75 10.91
C TYR A 3 8.89 7.08 10.45
N ASN A 4 9.09 5.81 10.80
CA ASN A 4 10.30 5.07 10.42
C ASN A 4 10.15 4.34 9.09
N THR A 5 8.92 3.91 8.74
CA THR A 5 8.68 3.08 7.54
C THR A 5 8.21 3.86 6.33
N GLY A 6 7.69 5.08 6.53
CA GLY A 6 7.09 5.90 5.48
C GLY A 6 5.74 5.38 4.97
N ILE A 7 5.28 6.01 3.89
CA ILE A 7 4.03 5.71 3.19
C ILE A 7 4.35 4.98 1.88
N TYR A 8 3.66 3.88 1.59
CA TYR A 8 3.72 3.22 0.29
C TYR A 8 2.43 3.46 -0.49
N LEU A 9 2.56 4.00 -1.71
CA LEU A 9 1.46 4.24 -2.63
C LEU A 9 1.26 3.03 -3.55
N ALA A 10 0.02 2.60 -3.70
CA ALA A 10 -0.40 1.54 -4.60
C ALA A 10 -1.58 1.99 -5.48
N GLY A 11 -1.88 1.21 -6.51
CA GLY A 11 -2.91 1.47 -7.51
C GLY A 11 -2.43 2.38 -8.66
N GLY A 12 -3.23 2.50 -9.73
CA GLY A 12 -2.85 3.33 -10.89
C GLY A 12 -2.73 4.82 -10.58
N GLY A 13 -3.50 5.31 -9.59
CA GLY A 13 -3.43 6.70 -9.14
C GLY A 13 -2.08 7.07 -8.52
N SER A 14 -1.32 6.09 -7.99
CA SER A 14 0.01 6.37 -7.43
C SER A 14 1.03 6.80 -8.48
N MET A 15 0.76 6.55 -9.76
CA MET A 15 1.66 6.85 -10.87
C MET A 15 1.50 8.27 -11.42
N LEU A 16 0.60 9.06 -10.83
CA LEU A 16 0.50 10.49 -11.16
C LEU A 16 1.84 11.17 -10.87
N ARG A 17 2.36 11.88 -11.88
CA ARG A 17 3.69 12.50 -11.83
C ARG A 17 3.80 13.44 -10.63
N GLY A 18 4.71 13.12 -9.71
CA GLY A 18 5.03 13.94 -8.54
C GLY A 18 4.04 13.82 -7.38
N LEU A 19 3.11 12.87 -7.41
CA LEU A 19 2.18 12.64 -6.30
C LEU A 19 2.91 12.22 -5.02
N ASP A 20 3.87 11.31 -5.14
CA ASP A 20 4.78 10.89 -4.07
C ASP A 20 5.48 12.09 -3.42
N ARG A 21 6.06 12.98 -4.23
CA ARG A 21 6.73 14.19 -3.75
C ARG A 21 5.76 15.15 -3.07
N ARG A 22 4.58 15.36 -3.66
CA ARG A 22 3.55 16.26 -3.13
C ARG A 22 3.03 15.81 -1.76
N LEU A 23 2.88 14.50 -1.58
CA LEU A 23 2.48 13.90 -0.30
C LEU A 23 3.61 14.00 0.71
N SER A 24 4.83 13.65 0.32
CA SER A 24 6.01 13.73 1.19
C SER A 24 6.21 15.13 1.76
N GLN A 25 6.08 16.17 0.93
CA GLN A 25 6.15 17.57 1.36
C GLN A 25 5.02 18.01 2.28
N LYS A 26 3.86 17.32 2.26
CA LYS A 26 2.71 17.69 3.09
C LYS A 26 2.73 17.01 4.45
N THR A 27 3.27 15.80 4.49
CA THR A 27 3.27 14.94 5.68
C THR A 27 4.59 14.94 6.40
N ASP A 28 5.66 15.49 5.81
CA ASP A 28 7.04 15.38 6.28
C ASP A 28 7.48 13.92 6.49
N LEU A 29 6.86 13.00 5.74
CA LEU A 29 7.17 11.57 5.76
C LEU A 29 7.79 11.13 4.43
N PRO A 30 8.66 10.11 4.43
CA PRO A 30 9.06 9.43 3.21
C PRO A 30 7.85 8.81 2.52
N VAL A 31 7.74 8.97 1.20
CA VAL A 31 6.69 8.38 0.38
C VAL A 31 7.31 7.60 -0.77
N TYR A 32 6.87 6.37 -0.94
CA TYR A 32 7.38 5.42 -1.93
C TYR A 32 6.25 4.96 -2.83
N ILE A 33 6.55 4.71 -4.11
CA ILE A 33 5.64 4.00 -5.00
C ILE A 33 5.97 2.51 -4.88
N ALA A 34 4.96 1.66 -4.69
CA ALA A 34 5.15 0.21 -4.66
C ALA A 34 5.77 -0.29 -5.97
N GLU A 35 6.54 -1.39 -5.92
CA GLU A 35 7.24 -1.97 -7.08
C GLU A 35 6.28 -2.34 -8.23
N ASP A 36 5.13 -2.93 -7.91
CA ASP A 36 4.04 -3.20 -8.85
C ASP A 36 2.72 -2.64 -8.30
N PRO A 37 2.48 -1.32 -8.44
CA PRO A 37 1.35 -0.68 -7.79
C PRO A 37 0.01 -1.10 -8.43
N LEU A 38 0.03 -1.47 -9.72
CA LEU A 38 -1.17 -1.89 -10.44
C LEU A 38 -1.66 -3.27 -9.98
N ARG A 39 -0.74 -4.19 -9.66
CA ARG A 39 -1.11 -5.56 -9.21
C ARG A 39 -1.10 -5.73 -7.69
N ALA A 40 -0.66 -4.72 -6.94
CA ALA A 40 -0.56 -4.80 -5.47
C ALA A 40 -1.84 -5.31 -4.81
N VAL A 41 -3.00 -4.78 -5.22
CA VAL A 41 -4.30 -5.17 -4.64
C VAL A 41 -4.64 -6.62 -4.94
N VAL A 42 -4.67 -7.03 -6.21
CA VAL A 42 -5.02 -8.41 -6.59
C VAL A 42 -4.03 -9.45 -6.03
N ARG A 43 -2.73 -9.12 -5.96
CA ARG A 43 -1.74 -9.99 -5.33
C ARG A 43 -1.98 -10.11 -3.83
N GLY A 44 -2.25 -8.99 -3.14
CA GLY A 44 -2.60 -8.98 -1.72
C GLY A 44 -3.86 -9.79 -1.43
N THR A 45 -4.91 -9.65 -2.24
CA THR A 45 -6.13 -10.46 -2.16
C THR A 45 -5.81 -11.94 -2.33
N GLY A 46 -5.02 -12.32 -3.34
CA GLY A 46 -4.61 -13.71 -3.55
C GLY A 46 -3.82 -14.29 -2.37
N ILE A 47 -2.96 -13.50 -1.73
CA ILE A 47 -2.22 -13.90 -0.52
C ILE A 47 -3.19 -14.09 0.65
N ALA A 48 -4.13 -13.16 0.84
CA ALA A 48 -5.11 -13.24 1.92
C ALA A 48 -6.01 -14.48 1.79
N LEU A 49 -6.50 -14.76 0.59
CA LEU A 49 -7.32 -15.95 0.31
C LEU A 49 -6.58 -17.28 0.55
N LYS A 50 -5.25 -17.31 0.34
CA LYS A 50 -4.43 -18.48 0.67
C LYS A 50 -4.17 -18.65 2.17
N ASN A 51 -4.46 -17.62 2.97
CA ASN A 51 -4.18 -17.56 4.40
C ASN A 51 -5.45 -17.21 5.21
N LEU A 52 -6.61 -17.73 4.81
CA LEU A 52 -7.91 -17.38 5.39
C LEU A 52 -7.95 -17.56 6.92
N GLU A 53 -7.41 -18.66 7.45
CA GLU A 53 -7.40 -18.88 8.90
C GLU A 53 -6.60 -17.80 9.65
N ARG A 54 -5.47 -17.34 9.08
CA ARG A 54 -4.66 -16.26 9.67
C ARG A 54 -5.41 -14.93 9.71
N TYR A 55 -6.24 -14.66 8.71
CA TYR A 55 -6.97 -13.40 8.55
C TYR A 55 -8.45 -13.50 8.95
N LYS A 56 -8.86 -14.61 9.55
CA LYS A 56 -10.26 -14.91 9.86
C LYS A 56 -10.92 -13.81 10.68
N SER A 57 -10.25 -13.34 11.74
CA SER A 57 -10.78 -12.31 12.66
C SER A 57 -11.08 -10.96 12.02
N ILE A 58 -10.53 -10.67 10.83
CA ILE A 58 -10.72 -9.42 10.12
C ILE A 58 -11.51 -9.58 8.81
N LEU A 59 -11.48 -10.76 8.18
CA LEU A 59 -12.16 -11.01 6.91
C LEU A 59 -13.55 -11.66 7.08
N ILE A 60 -13.76 -12.42 8.15
CA ILE A 60 -14.96 -13.22 8.36
C ILE A 60 -15.47 -12.92 9.76
N LYS A 61 -16.65 -12.30 9.85
CA LYS A 61 -17.30 -11.97 11.11
C LYS A 61 -18.23 -13.09 11.57
#